data_AF-A0A2G5PC59-F1
#
_entry.id   AF-A0A2G5PC59-F1
#
_cell.length_a   1.000
_cell.length_b   1.000
_cell.length_c   1.000
_cell.angle_alpha   90.00
_cell.angle_beta   90.00
_cell.angle_gamma   90.00
#
_symmetry.space_group_name_H-M   'P 1'
#
loop_
_entity.id
_entity.type
_entity.pdbx_description
1 polymer ?
#
loop_
_entity_poly.entity_id
_entity_poly.type
_entity_poly.pdbx_seq_one_letter_code
_entity_poly.pdbx_strand_id
1 'polypeptide(L)'
;MRTQITLTDEEIELLDRAAKASGASRAELIRRAIRATYSSGSKEDRMAALKRSAGSWRRRDFTGSEYVDAVRGDLNERLNRLGLA
;
A
#
# COMPACT_ATOMS: atom_id res chain seq x y z
N MET A 1 3.97 -6.60 7.72
CA MET A 1 3.91 -8.06 7.95
C MET A 1 3.22 -8.72 6.75
N ARG A 2 3.68 -9.89 6.30
CA ARG A 2 3.05 -10.66 5.21
C ARG A 2 2.34 -11.85 5.84
N THR A 3 1.06 -12.03 5.53
CA THR A 3 0.23 -13.11 6.06
C THR A 3 -0.28 -13.94 4.89
N GLN A 4 -0.14 -15.26 4.98
CA GLN A 4 -0.75 -16.17 4.03
C GLN A 4 -2.20 -16.42 4.45
N ILE A 5 -3.12 -16.33 3.48
CA ILE A 5 -4.53 -16.63 3.66
C ILE A 5 -4.93 -17.65 2.59
N THR A 6 -5.86 -18.53 2.92
CA THR A 6 -6.46 -19.45 1.98
C THR A 6 -7.76 -18.83 1.47
N LEU A 7 -7.97 -18.89 0.16
CA LEU A 7 -9.19 -18.43 -0.51
C LEU A 7 -9.72 -19.55 -1.38
N THR A 8 -11.04 -19.57 -1.58
CA THR A 8 -11.66 -20.47 -2.56
C THR A 8 -11.45 -19.92 -3.98
N ASP A 9 -11.64 -20.77 -4.99
CA ASP A 9 -11.54 -20.35 -6.39
C ASP A 9 -12.57 -19.24 -6.73
N GLU A 10 -13.77 -19.32 -6.15
CA GLU A 10 -14.81 -18.30 -6.31
C GLU A 10 -14.40 -16.94 -5.74
N GLU A 11 -13.74 -16.92 -4.58
CA GLU A 11 -13.22 -15.70 -3.97
C GLU A 11 -12.09 -15.09 -4.81
N ILE A 12 -11.25 -15.92 -5.43
CA ILE A 12 -10.20 -15.46 -6.36
C ILE A 12 -10.83 -14.79 -7.59
N GLU A 13 -11.85 -15.40 -8.19
CA GLU A 13 -12.56 -14.83 -9.35
C GLU A 13 -13.27 -13.52 -9.03
N LEU A 14 -13.85 -13.41 -7.83
CA LEU A 14 -14.42 -12.15 -7.33
C LEU A 14 -13.36 -11.05 -7.25
N LEU A 15 -12.19 -11.36 -6.68
CA LEU A 15 -11.08 -10.41 -6.57
C LEU A 15 -10.53 -10.02 -7.93
N ASP A 16 -10.50 -10.92 -8.91
CA ASP A 16 -10.04 -10.63 -10.27
C ASP A 16 -10.96 -9.68 -11.02
N ARG A 17 -12.27 -9.88 -10.93
CA ARG A 17 -13.24 -8.94 -11.50
C ARG A 17 -13.11 -7.56 -10.86
N ALA A 18 -12.99 -7.50 -9.54
CA ALA A 18 -12.80 -6.24 -8.83
C ALA A 18 -11.45 -5.57 -9.16
N ALA A 19 -10.40 -6.35 -9.37
CA ALA A 19 -9.09 -5.82 -9.75
C ALA A 19 -9.14 -5.19 -11.15
N LYS A 20 -9.77 -5.87 -12.12
CA LYS A 20 -9.98 -5.32 -13.47
C LYS A 20 -10.80 -4.03 -13.46
N ALA A 21 -11.87 -3.99 -12.66
CA ALA A 21 -12.74 -2.82 -12.59
C ALA A 21 -12.10 -1.61 -11.88
N SER A 22 -11.25 -1.84 -10.89
CA SER A 22 -10.70 -0.78 -10.04
C SER A 22 -9.25 -0.40 -10.34
N GLY A 23 -8.54 -1.20 -11.13
CA GLY A 23 -7.09 -1.08 -11.34
C GLY A 23 -6.24 -1.41 -10.11
N ALA A 24 -6.84 -1.87 -9.01
CA ALA A 24 -6.13 -2.22 -7.78
C ALA A 24 -5.65 -3.68 -7.77
N SER A 25 -4.54 -3.95 -7.10
CA SER A 25 -4.08 -5.33 -6.88
C SER A 25 -5.01 -6.11 -5.93
N ARG A 26 -5.08 -7.45 -6.06
CA ARG A 26 -5.84 -8.33 -5.14
C ARG A 26 -5.51 -8.06 -3.67
N ALA A 27 -4.22 -7.90 -3.35
CA ALA A 27 -3.77 -7.59 -2.00
C ALA A 27 -4.30 -6.24 -1.49
N GLU A 28 -4.44 -5.23 -2.36
CA GLU A 28 -5.04 -3.96 -1.98
C GLU A 28 -6.55 -4.07 -1.78
N LEU A 29 -7.24 -4.86 -2.61
CA LEU A 29 -8.67 -5.12 -2.43
C LEU A 29 -8.96 -5.82 -1.11
N ILE A 30 -8.16 -6.83 -0.74
CA ILE A 30 -8.25 -7.50 0.57
C ILE A 30 -8.04 -6.49 1.71
N ARG A 31 -7.02 -5.63 1.62
CA ARG A 31 -6.80 -4.58 2.63
C ARG A 31 -7.96 -3.60 2.72
N ARG A 32 -8.57 -3.22 1.58
CA ARG A 32 -9.77 -2.36 1.56
C ARG A 32 -10.95 -3.04 2.23
N ALA A 33 -11.21 -4.31 1.92
CA ALA A 33 -12.28 -5.09 2.55
C ALA A 33 -12.09 -5.14 4.07
N ILE A 34 -10.89 -5.50 4.55
CA ILE A 34 -10.56 -5.53 5.98
C ILE A 34 -10.81 -4.16 6.62
N ARG A 35 -10.35 -3.06 6.00
CA ARG A 35 -10.60 -1.71 6.53
C ARG A 35 -12.06 -1.28 6.43
N ALA A 36 -12.81 -1.76 5.45
CA ALA A 36 -14.23 -1.45 5.36
C ALA A 36 -15.02 -2.16 6.48
N THR A 37 -14.65 -3.40 6.79
CA THR A 37 -15.34 -4.24 7.79
C THR A 37 -14.89 -3.95 9.22
N TYR A 38 -13.59 -3.77 9.46
CA TYR A 38 -13.01 -3.76 10.81
C TYR A 38 -12.40 -2.43 11.25
N SER A 39 -12.41 -1.39 10.40
CA SER A 39 -11.97 -0.06 10.84
C SER A 39 -13.01 0.56 11.75
N SER A 40 -12.61 0.93 12.96
CA SER A 40 -13.43 1.64 13.94
C SER A 40 -13.57 3.15 13.70
N GLY A 41 -12.74 3.74 12.83
CA GLY A 41 -12.77 5.18 12.56
C GLY A 41 -13.94 5.63 11.67
N SER A 42 -14.65 6.67 12.09
CA SER A 42 -15.71 7.30 11.29
C SER A 42 -15.16 7.92 9.99
N LYS A 43 -16.05 8.24 9.05
CA LYS A 43 -15.66 8.94 7.82
C LYS A 43 -15.02 10.29 8.16
N GLU A 44 -15.54 10.95 9.19
CA GLU A 44 -15.08 12.21 9.73
C GLU A 44 -13.64 12.09 10.27
N ASP A 45 -13.33 11.02 11.01
CA ASP A 45 -11.98 10.77 11.53
C ASP A 45 -10.96 10.58 10.41
N ARG A 46 -11.36 9.85 9.36
CA ARG A 46 -10.53 9.65 8.15
C ARG A 46 -10.29 10.97 7.43
N MET A 47 -11.33 11.79 7.26
CA MET A 47 -11.22 13.10 6.63
C MET A 47 -10.33 14.03 7.44
N ALA A 48 -10.46 14.02 8.76
CA ALA A 48 -9.62 14.80 9.65
C ALA A 48 -8.15 14.37 9.56
N ALA A 49 -7.86 13.07 9.48
CA ALA A 49 -6.50 12.57 9.29
C ALA A 49 -5.89 13.00 7.94
N LEU A 50 -6.67 12.98 6.85
CA LEU A 50 -6.22 13.47 5.54
C LEU A 50 -5.90 14.97 5.59
N LYS A 51 -6.77 15.76 6.21
CA LYS A 51 -6.54 17.21 6.38
C LYS A 51 -5.29 17.49 7.22
N ARG A 52 -5.09 16.76 8.33
CA ARG A 52 -3.91 16.92 9.19
C ARG A 52 -2.60 16.51 8.51
N SER A 53 -2.64 15.54 7.61
CA SER A 53 -1.44 15.06 6.89
C SER A 53 -1.13 15.85 5.61
N ALA A 54 -2.03 16.74 5.18
CA ALA A 54 -1.79 17.60 4.03
C ALA A 54 -0.55 18.47 4.24
N GLY A 55 0.42 18.38 3.32
CA GLY A 55 1.66 19.14 3.39
C GLY A 55 2.69 18.62 4.40
N SER A 56 2.50 17.44 5.01
CA SER A 56 3.50 16.84 5.92
C SER A 56 4.89 16.62 5.28
N TRP A 57 4.95 16.60 3.94
CA TRP A 57 6.17 16.47 3.16
C TRP A 57 6.75 17.80 2.66
N ARG A 58 6.04 18.93 2.81
CA ARG A 58 6.39 20.21 2.17
C ARG A 58 7.62 20.90 2.78
N ARG A 59 7.99 20.55 4.01
CA ARG A 59 9.15 21.12 4.73
C ARG A 59 10.26 20.10 4.97
N ARG A 60 10.35 19.09 4.10
CA ARG A 60 11.49 18.17 4.09
C ARG A 60 12.57 18.76 3.19
N ASP A 61 13.80 18.64 3.65
CA ASP A 61 15.03 18.98 2.94
C ASP A 61 15.48 17.86 1.98
N PHE A 62 14.78 16.72 2.01
CA PHE A 62 14.99 15.59 1.11
C PHE A 62 13.77 15.30 0.22
N THR A 63 14.06 14.75 -0.96
CA THR A 63 13.10 14.21 -1.92
C THR A 63 12.54 12.86 -1.46
N GLY A 64 11.42 12.45 -2.07
CA GLY A 64 10.83 11.14 -1.81
C GLY A 64 11.74 9.97 -2.17
N SER A 65 12.56 10.11 -3.22
CA SER A 65 13.57 9.10 -3.61
C SER A 65 14.67 8.98 -2.55
N GLU A 66 15.25 10.10 -2.11
CA GLU A 66 16.28 10.09 -1.05
C GLU A 66 15.76 9.48 0.26
N TYR A 67 14.50 9.74 0.60
CA TYR A 67 13.86 9.08 1.74
C TYR A 67 13.75 7.55 1.55
N VAL A 68 13.33 7.10 0.36
CA VAL A 68 13.20 5.66 0.06
C VAL A 68 14.57 4.98 0.08
N ASP A 69 15.59 5.62 -0.47
CA ASP A 69 16.97 5.11 -0.49
C ASP A 69 17.54 5.06 0.93
N ALA A 70 17.29 6.07 1.77
CA ALA A 70 17.70 6.05 3.18
C ALA A 70 17.02 4.91 3.98
N VAL A 71 15.76 4.61 3.70
CA VAL A 71 15.00 3.56 4.41
C VAL A 71 15.32 2.16 3.90
N ARG A 72 15.52 1.99 2.59
CA ARG A 72 15.67 0.68 1.95
C ARG A 72 17.12 0.33 1.60
N GLY A 73 18.05 1.28 1.70
CA GLY A 73 19.37 1.19 1.11
C GLY A 73 19.36 1.48 -0.39
N ASP A 74 20.55 1.61 -0.96
CA ASP A 74 20.75 1.94 -2.36
C ASP A 74 20.11 0.90 -3.30
N LEU A 75 19.46 1.39 -4.36
CA LEU A 75 18.77 0.55 -5.32
C LEU A 75 19.76 -0.33 -6.10
N ASN A 76 20.93 0.19 -6.49
CA ASN A 76 21.91 -0.57 -7.26
C ASN A 76 22.53 -1.67 -6.40
N GLU A 77 22.86 -1.41 -5.13
CA GLU A 77 23.29 -2.45 -4.19
C GLU A 77 22.27 -3.58 -4.05
N ARG A 78 20.98 -3.23 -4.02
CA ARG A 78 19.89 -4.21 -3.95
C ARG A 78 19.73 -5.00 -5.25
N LEU A 79 19.85 -4.36 -6.40
CA LEU A 79 19.79 -5.03 -7.70
C LEU A 79 20.99 -5.96 -7.92
N ASN A 80 22.21 -5.53 -7.52
CA ASN A 80 23.41 -6.36 -7.51
C ASN A 80 23.24 -7.60 -6.64
N ARG A 81 22.68 -7.46 -5.43
CA ARG A 81 22.39 -8.60 -4.54
C ARG A 81 21.43 -9.62 -5.17
N LEU A 82 20.57 -9.17 -6.08
CA LEU A 82 19.61 -10.01 -6.79
C LEU A 82 20.12 -10.49 -8.16
N GLY A 83 21.32 -10.07 -8.59
CA GLY A 83 21.90 -10.43 -9.90
C GLY A 83 21.17 -9.79 -11.09
N LEU A 84 20.59 -8.61 -10.90
CA LEU A 84 19.73 -7.92 -11.88
C LEU A 84 20.33 -6.61 -12.41
N ALA A 85 21.56 -6.26 -12.02
CA ALA A 85 22.31 -5.09 -12.45
C ALA A 85 23.65 -5.50 -13.06
#